data_AF-A0A382R9E3-F1
#
_entry.id   AF-A0A382R9E3-F1
#
_cell.length_a   1.000
_cell.length_b   1.000
_cell.length_c   1.000
_cell.angle_alpha   90.00
_cell.angle_beta   90.00
_cell.angle_gamma   90.00
#
_symmetry.space_group_name_H-M   'P 1'
#
loop_
_entity.id
_entity.type
_entity.pdbx_description
1 polymer ?
#
loop_
_entity_poly.entity_id
_entity_poly.type
_entity_poly.pdbx_seq_one_letter_code
_entity_poly.pdbx_strand_id
1 'polypeptide(L)'
;MTGQNRKLRSADWFGRTDKTGFIHRSWMKIQGVPDHEFDGRPVIGICNTWSELTPCNSHFRELADMVKHGVYEAGGFPLEFPVTSLGEPMMRPTTMLFRNLASMDVEETIRANPLDGVVLLAGCDKTTPSTVMGAISVDLPTIVVSGGPMLNGKFQGRDIGSGTDVWRFSEDLRAGRMS
;
A
#
# COMPACT_ATOMS: atom_id res chain seq x y z
N MET A 1 7.26 -2.38 26.43
CA MET A 1 8.39 -3.33 26.55
C MET A 1 9.52 -2.83 25.66
N THR A 2 10.34 -1.95 26.23
CA THR A 2 11.53 -1.35 25.63
C THR A 2 12.73 -2.21 26.00
N GLY A 3 13.59 -2.53 25.02
CA GLY A 3 14.92 -3.07 25.29
C GLY A 3 15.11 -4.55 25.00
N GLN A 4 15.25 -4.91 23.73
CA GLN A 4 16.35 -5.79 23.30
C GLN A 4 16.84 -5.31 21.94
N ASN A 5 18.16 -5.24 21.81
CA ASN A 5 18.90 -4.95 20.60
C ASN A 5 18.76 -6.13 19.61
N ARG A 6 17.51 -6.46 19.24
CA ARG A 6 17.21 -7.58 18.36
C ARG A 6 17.65 -7.17 16.96
N LYS A 7 18.62 -7.91 16.41
CA LYS A 7 19.03 -7.77 15.03
C LYS A 7 17.79 -7.90 14.13
N LEU A 8 17.47 -6.83 13.42
CA LEU A 8 16.41 -6.77 12.43
C LEU A 8 16.84 -7.46 11.14
N ARG A 9 15.89 -7.89 10.30
CA ARG A 9 16.23 -8.64 9.07
C ARG A 9 16.86 -7.76 8.01
N SER A 10 16.54 -6.47 7.98
CA SER A 10 17.21 -5.47 7.13
C SER A 10 18.72 -5.43 7.34
N ALA A 11 19.21 -5.80 8.54
CA ALA A 11 20.65 -5.88 8.82
C ALA A 11 21.37 -6.96 7.99
N ASP A 12 20.66 -7.96 7.46
CA ASP A 12 21.23 -8.93 6.53
C ASP A 12 21.52 -8.34 5.16
N TRP A 13 20.99 -7.15 4.85
CA TRP A 13 21.37 -6.36 3.67
C TRP A 13 22.30 -5.22 4.07
N PHE A 14 21.81 -4.32 4.92
CA PHE A 14 22.46 -3.05 5.19
C PHE A 14 23.48 -3.09 6.33
N GLY A 15 23.41 -4.06 7.23
CA GLY A 15 24.34 -4.21 8.35
C GLY A 15 25.63 -4.95 8.01
N ARG A 16 25.73 -5.56 6.82
CA ARG A 16 26.92 -6.32 6.40
C ARG A 16 28.09 -5.39 6.09
N THR A 17 29.29 -5.77 6.53
CA THR A 17 30.54 -5.03 6.26
C THR A 17 31.33 -5.57 5.07
N ASP A 18 30.80 -6.58 4.37
CA ASP A 18 31.41 -7.17 3.19
C ASP A 18 31.01 -6.43 1.90
N LYS A 19 31.54 -6.93 0.77
CA LYS A 19 31.23 -6.40 -0.56
C LYS A 19 29.73 -6.32 -0.83
N THR A 20 28.96 -7.32 -0.39
CA THR A 20 27.52 -7.39 -0.60
C THR A 20 26.78 -6.29 0.16
N GLY A 21 27.12 -6.07 1.44
CA GLY A 21 26.56 -4.96 2.21
C GLY A 21 26.91 -3.60 1.62
N PHE A 22 28.14 -3.43 1.16
CA PHE A 22 28.56 -2.21 0.47
C PHE A 22 27.73 -1.95 -0.79
N ILE A 23 27.50 -2.98 -1.61
CA ILE A 23 26.63 -2.88 -2.80
C ILE A 23 25.21 -2.45 -2.40
N HIS A 24 24.59 -3.11 -1.42
CA HIS A 24 23.22 -2.76 -1.02
C HIS A 24 23.11 -1.30 -0.57
N ARG A 25 24.01 -0.83 0.31
CA ARG A 25 23.99 0.56 0.77
C ARG A 25 24.34 1.55 -0.34
N SER A 26 25.32 1.26 -1.20
CA SER A 26 25.74 2.18 -2.26
C SER A 26 24.63 2.45 -3.26
N TRP A 27 23.86 1.43 -3.63
CA TRP A 27 22.73 1.58 -4.56
C TRP A 27 21.57 2.38 -3.96
N MET A 28 21.29 2.20 -2.66
CA MET A 28 20.28 3.01 -1.98
C MET A 28 20.69 4.49 -1.87
N LYS A 29 21.99 4.77 -1.66
CA LYS A 29 22.52 6.14 -1.57
C LYS A 29 22.38 6.98 -2.84
N ILE A 30 22.20 6.36 -4.01
CA ILE A 30 21.95 7.09 -5.28
C ILE A 30 20.70 7.98 -5.17
N GLN A 31 19.75 7.61 -4.32
CA GLN A 31 18.51 8.36 -4.07
C GLN A 31 18.72 9.57 -3.12
N GLY A 32 19.93 9.79 -2.62
CA GLY A 32 20.22 10.84 -1.63
C GLY A 32 20.04 10.43 -0.16
N VAL A 33 19.88 9.13 0.11
CA VAL A 33 19.75 8.60 1.47
C VAL A 33 21.10 8.71 2.21
N PRO A 34 21.16 9.34 3.39
CA PRO A 34 22.42 9.47 4.14
C PRO A 34 22.84 8.16 4.81
N ASP A 35 24.14 8.01 5.10
CA ASP A 35 24.69 6.75 5.62
C ASP A 35 24.10 6.30 6.96
N HIS A 36 23.73 7.26 7.82
CA HIS A 36 23.19 6.96 9.14
C HIS A 36 21.80 6.31 9.11
N GLU A 37 21.08 6.32 7.98
CA GLU A 37 19.81 5.57 7.85
C GLU A 37 20.05 4.04 7.83
N PHE A 38 21.28 3.60 7.60
CA PHE A 38 21.67 2.18 7.59
C PHE A 38 22.28 1.71 8.91
N ASP A 39 22.07 2.43 10.01
CA ASP A 39 22.63 2.17 11.34
C ASP A 39 21.99 0.98 12.09
N GLY A 40 20.95 0.37 11.51
CA GLY A 40 20.20 -0.74 12.10
C GLY A 40 18.84 -0.34 12.66
N ARG A 41 18.41 0.91 12.48
CA ARG A 41 17.01 1.33 12.69
C ARG A 41 16.02 0.51 11.84
N PRO A 42 14.74 0.42 12.25
CA PRO A 42 13.74 -0.31 11.49
C PRO A 42 13.52 0.27 10.10
N VAL A 43 13.59 -0.58 9.07
CA VAL A 43 13.21 -0.22 7.70
C VAL A 43 11.73 -0.51 7.50
N ILE A 44 10.92 0.52 7.29
CA ILE A 44 9.47 0.39 7.18
C ILE A 44 9.04 0.47 5.72
N GLY A 45 8.48 -0.62 5.20
CA GLY A 45 7.90 -0.65 3.87
C GLY A 45 6.53 0.01 3.84
N ILE A 46 6.27 0.88 2.88
CA ILE A 46 4.95 1.46 2.63
C ILE A 46 4.43 0.84 1.34
N CYS A 47 3.58 -0.17 1.49
CA CYS A 47 2.95 -0.90 0.40
C CYS A 47 1.83 -0.05 -0.18
N ASN A 48 2.09 0.55 -1.35
CA ASN A 48 1.18 1.50 -1.96
C ASN A 48 0.38 0.87 -3.12
N THR A 49 -0.94 0.85 -2.99
CA THR A 49 -1.87 0.39 -4.04
C THR A 49 -2.41 1.54 -4.91
N TRP A 50 -1.69 2.66 -4.95
CA TRP A 50 -1.99 3.80 -5.83
C TRP A 50 -1.82 3.43 -7.31
N SER A 51 -2.74 3.92 -8.15
CA SER A 51 -2.60 3.93 -9.61
C SER A 51 -3.60 4.93 -10.19
N GLU A 52 -3.24 5.60 -11.29
CA GLU A 52 -4.18 6.41 -12.07
C GLU A 52 -5.32 5.56 -12.67
N LEU A 53 -5.14 4.23 -12.77
CA LEU A 53 -6.18 3.29 -13.20
C LEU A 53 -7.14 2.87 -12.07
N THR A 54 -6.83 3.24 -10.82
CA THR A 54 -7.59 2.86 -9.62
C THR A 54 -8.02 4.11 -8.85
N PRO A 55 -9.08 4.80 -9.29
CA PRO A 55 -9.45 6.12 -8.77
C PRO A 55 -9.81 6.11 -7.26
N CYS A 56 -10.30 4.99 -6.74
CA CYS A 56 -10.58 4.80 -5.31
C CYS A 56 -9.35 5.00 -4.41
N ASN A 57 -8.14 4.83 -4.96
CA ASN A 57 -6.88 4.93 -4.24
C ASN A 57 -6.05 6.13 -4.72
N SER A 58 -6.64 7.08 -5.45
CA SER A 58 -5.94 8.16 -6.15
C SER A 58 -5.14 9.09 -5.24
N HIS A 59 -5.59 9.30 -3.99
CA HIS A 59 -4.94 10.13 -2.96
C HIS A 59 -3.85 9.39 -2.17
N PHE A 60 -3.54 8.14 -2.49
CA PHE A 60 -2.63 7.34 -1.67
C PHE A 60 -1.18 7.80 -1.72
N ARG A 61 -0.75 8.55 -2.75
CA ARG A 61 0.58 9.19 -2.76
C ARG A 61 0.72 10.19 -1.62
N GLU A 62 -0.30 11.01 -1.38
CA GLU A 62 -0.31 11.98 -0.27
C GLU A 62 -0.34 11.26 1.08
N LEU A 63 -1.15 10.19 1.20
CA LEU A 63 -1.16 9.37 2.42
C LEU A 63 0.19 8.69 2.66
N ALA A 64 0.87 8.21 1.60
CA ALA A 64 2.19 7.60 1.72
C ALA A 64 3.21 8.61 2.26
N ASP A 65 3.19 9.85 1.79
CA ASP A 65 4.09 10.90 2.30
C ASP A 65 3.82 11.24 3.77
N MET A 66 2.55 11.27 4.20
CA MET A 66 2.20 11.44 5.61
C MET A 66 2.68 10.26 6.47
N VAL A 67 2.60 9.02 5.96
CA VAL A 67 3.14 7.84 6.64
C VAL A 67 4.66 7.92 6.72
N LYS A 68 5.37 8.33 5.65
CA LYS A 68 6.83 8.53 5.68
C LYS A 68 7.24 9.49 6.79
N HIS A 69 6.54 10.63 6.91
CA HIS A 69 6.81 11.59 7.98
C HIS A 69 6.68 10.96 9.37
N GLY A 70 5.59 10.22 9.63
CA GLY A 70 5.42 9.53 10.91
C GLY A 70 6.50 8.49 11.20
N VAL A 71 6.98 7.77 10.17
CA VAL A 71 8.10 6.83 10.33
C VAL A 71 9.40 7.56 10.67
N TYR A 72 9.71 8.66 9.98
CA TYR A 72 10.89 9.47 10.28
C TYR A 72 10.83 10.06 11.69
N GLU A 73 9.68 10.58 12.12
CA GLU A 73 9.48 11.12 13.48
C GLU A 73 9.68 10.04 14.56
N ALA A 74 9.35 8.79 14.25
CA ALA A 74 9.60 7.64 15.12
C ALA A 74 11.04 7.08 15.03
N GLY A 75 11.90 7.66 14.18
CA GLY A 75 13.30 7.24 13.99
C GLY A 75 13.50 6.01 13.12
N GLY A 76 12.52 5.65 12.29
CA GLY A 76 12.64 4.58 11.28
C GLY A 76 13.07 5.10 9.91
N PHE A 77 13.39 4.17 9.00
CA PHE A 77 13.72 4.47 7.61
C PHE A 77 12.58 4.01 6.67
N PRO A 78 11.74 4.94 6.14
CA PRO A 78 10.61 4.56 5.30
C PRO A 78 11.00 4.36 3.84
N LEU A 79 10.50 3.28 3.25
CA LEU A 79 10.64 2.96 1.82
C LEU A 79 9.27 2.64 1.22
N GLU A 80 8.83 3.47 0.29
CA GLU A 80 7.60 3.22 -0.45
C GLU A 80 7.85 2.26 -1.61
N PHE A 81 6.95 1.31 -1.82
CA PHE A 81 6.97 0.43 -2.99
C PHE A 81 5.54 0.22 -3.52
N PRO A 82 5.37 0.20 -4.85
CA PRO A 82 4.10 -0.08 -5.46
C PRO A 82 3.83 -1.59 -5.50
N VAL A 83 2.56 -1.96 -5.47
CA VAL A 83 2.09 -3.32 -5.81
C VAL A 83 0.91 -3.22 -6.77
N THR A 84 0.53 -4.35 -7.37
CA THR A 84 -0.62 -4.47 -8.27
C THR A 84 -1.86 -3.84 -7.65
N SER A 85 -2.35 -2.76 -8.27
CA SER A 85 -3.55 -2.04 -7.85
C SER A 85 -4.78 -2.59 -8.57
N LEU A 86 -5.87 -2.80 -7.83
CA LEU A 86 -7.08 -3.49 -8.32
C LEU A 86 -8.27 -2.52 -8.37
N GLY A 87 -8.42 -1.81 -9.49
CA GLY A 87 -9.55 -0.90 -9.73
C GLY A 87 -10.83 -1.65 -10.10
N GLU A 88 -11.69 -1.92 -9.11
CA GLU A 88 -12.97 -2.65 -9.24
C GLU A 88 -13.80 -2.27 -10.47
N PRO A 89 -14.10 -0.98 -10.72
CA PRO A 89 -14.97 -0.62 -11.85
C PRO A 89 -14.28 -0.71 -13.23
N MET A 90 -12.94 -0.75 -13.28
CA MET A 90 -12.17 -0.65 -14.53
C MET A 90 -11.61 -1.99 -15.03
N MET A 91 -11.26 -2.88 -14.11
CA MET A 91 -10.55 -4.12 -14.45
C MET A 91 -11.50 -5.21 -14.94
N ARG A 92 -11.12 -5.91 -16.02
CA ARG A 92 -11.90 -7.00 -16.65
C ARG A 92 -11.16 -8.33 -16.56
N PRO A 93 -11.86 -9.48 -16.48
CA PRO A 93 -13.32 -9.62 -16.43
C PRO A 93 -13.92 -9.32 -15.04
N THR A 94 -13.12 -9.43 -13.97
CA THR A 94 -13.42 -8.96 -12.61
C THR A 94 -12.10 -8.90 -11.84
N THR A 95 -11.94 -7.92 -10.95
CA THR A 95 -10.76 -7.80 -10.05
C THR A 95 -10.58 -9.01 -9.14
N MET A 96 -11.64 -9.76 -8.84
CA MET A 96 -11.55 -10.91 -7.93
C MET A 96 -10.55 -11.96 -8.45
N LEU A 97 -10.45 -12.15 -9.77
CA LEU A 97 -9.46 -13.07 -10.38
C LEU A 97 -8.02 -12.64 -10.08
N PHE A 98 -7.78 -11.34 -9.93
CA PHE A 98 -6.45 -10.77 -9.75
C PHE A 98 -6.10 -10.53 -8.27
N ARG A 99 -7.02 -10.75 -7.34
CA ARG A 99 -6.76 -10.62 -5.89
C ARG A 99 -5.59 -11.51 -5.45
N ASN A 100 -5.56 -12.76 -5.89
CA ASN A 100 -4.49 -13.71 -5.52
C ASN A 100 -3.16 -13.31 -6.16
N LEU A 101 -3.19 -12.78 -7.39
CA LEU A 101 -2.00 -12.26 -8.05
C LEU A 101 -1.41 -11.08 -7.26
N ALA A 102 -2.24 -10.11 -6.89
CA ALA A 102 -1.80 -8.99 -6.05
C ALA A 102 -1.31 -9.45 -4.66
N SER A 103 -1.89 -10.51 -4.10
CA SER A 103 -1.40 -11.10 -2.85
C SER A 103 0.00 -11.70 -2.99
N MET A 104 0.28 -12.42 -4.09
CA MET A 104 1.62 -12.97 -4.36
C MET A 104 2.65 -11.86 -4.60
N ASP A 105 2.26 -10.82 -5.33
CA ASP A 105 3.08 -9.63 -5.55
C ASP A 105 3.48 -8.96 -4.21
N VAL A 106 2.51 -8.79 -3.30
CA VAL A 106 2.76 -8.25 -1.95
C VAL A 106 3.67 -9.17 -1.14
N GLU A 107 3.39 -10.48 -1.12
CA GLU A 107 4.17 -11.46 -0.35
C GLU A 107 5.64 -11.46 -0.78
N GLU A 108 5.90 -11.62 -2.08
CA GLU A 108 7.26 -11.73 -2.60
C GLU A 108 8.00 -10.41 -2.49
N THR A 109 7.34 -9.28 -2.74
CA THR A 109 7.96 -7.96 -2.57
C THR A 109 8.39 -7.75 -1.11
N ILE A 110 7.56 -8.10 -0.13
CA ILE A 110 7.92 -7.94 1.28
C ILE A 110 9.04 -8.92 1.68
N ARG A 111 8.94 -10.19 1.28
CA ARG A 111 9.89 -11.25 1.67
C ARG A 111 11.29 -11.03 1.08
N ALA A 112 11.37 -10.57 -0.16
CA ALA A 112 12.63 -10.44 -0.89
C ALA A 112 13.40 -9.13 -0.65
N ASN A 113 12.74 -8.11 -0.08
CA ASN A 113 13.35 -6.79 0.17
C ASN A 113 13.69 -6.60 1.66
N PRO A 114 14.60 -5.67 2.02
CA PRO A 114 15.09 -5.47 3.39
C PRO A 114 14.12 -4.67 4.29
N LEU A 115 12.87 -5.12 4.41
CA LEU A 115 11.84 -4.51 5.24
C LEU A 115 11.72 -5.21 6.61
N ASP A 116 11.54 -4.45 7.69
CA ASP A 116 11.37 -4.99 9.05
C ASP A 116 9.92 -4.90 9.56
N GLY A 117 9.13 -4.04 8.93
CA GLY A 117 7.69 -3.90 9.14
C GLY A 117 7.05 -3.23 7.94
N VAL A 118 5.72 -3.31 7.83
CA VAL A 118 4.99 -2.86 6.64
C VAL A 118 3.72 -2.09 6.99
N VAL A 119 3.50 -0.97 6.32
CA VAL A 119 2.23 -0.25 6.29
C VAL A 119 1.52 -0.57 4.98
N LEU A 120 0.28 -1.07 5.07
CA LEU A 120 -0.55 -1.40 3.92
C LEU A 120 -1.52 -0.26 3.63
N LEU A 121 -1.29 0.48 2.54
CA LEU A 121 -2.25 1.46 2.05
C LEU A 121 -3.28 0.74 1.18
N ALA A 122 -4.49 0.56 1.70
CA ALA A 122 -5.55 -0.19 1.04
C ALA A 122 -6.89 0.56 1.04
N GLY A 123 -7.69 0.36 -0.01
CA GLY A 123 -8.94 1.08 -0.21
C GLY A 123 -9.92 0.27 -1.06
N CYS A 124 -9.77 0.36 -2.38
CA CYS A 124 -10.63 -0.33 -3.35
C CYS A 124 -10.84 -1.81 -3.00
N ASP A 125 -12.07 -2.30 -3.16
CA ASP A 125 -12.56 -3.66 -2.86
C ASP A 125 -11.51 -4.74 -2.55
N LYS A 126 -10.71 -5.12 -3.56
CA LYS A 126 -9.83 -6.29 -3.47
C LYS A 126 -8.43 -5.96 -2.94
N THR A 127 -8.07 -4.68 -2.83
CA THR A 127 -6.76 -4.25 -2.34
C THR A 127 -6.55 -4.56 -0.85
N THR A 128 -7.59 -4.38 -0.03
CA THR A 128 -7.54 -4.71 1.40
C THR A 128 -7.26 -6.20 1.65
N PRO A 129 -8.07 -7.14 1.13
CA PRO A 129 -7.76 -8.56 1.34
C PRO A 129 -6.46 -8.99 0.65
N SER A 130 -6.12 -8.49 -0.55
CA SER A 130 -4.88 -8.92 -1.22
C SER A 130 -3.62 -8.52 -0.46
N THR A 131 -3.55 -7.27 0.04
CA THR A 131 -2.39 -6.79 0.80
C THR A 131 -2.26 -7.48 2.15
N VAL A 132 -3.38 -7.70 2.85
CA VAL A 132 -3.38 -8.43 4.13
C VAL A 132 -2.96 -9.89 3.93
N MET A 133 -3.48 -10.57 2.90
CA MET A 133 -3.10 -11.95 2.57
C MET A 133 -1.61 -12.07 2.24
N GLY A 134 -1.04 -11.14 1.46
CA GLY A 134 0.38 -11.18 1.15
C GLY A 134 1.26 -10.92 2.38
N ALA A 135 0.89 -9.93 3.20
CA ALA A 135 1.67 -9.58 4.39
C ALA A 135 1.63 -10.68 5.47
N ILE A 136 0.47 -11.30 5.70
CA ILE A 136 0.35 -12.37 6.72
C ILE A 136 1.16 -13.62 6.35
N SER A 137 1.33 -13.92 5.06
CA SER A 137 2.20 -15.02 4.61
C SER A 137 3.69 -14.78 4.95
N VAL A 138 4.11 -13.52 5.10
CA VAL A 138 5.49 -13.17 5.49
C VAL A 138 5.65 -13.02 7.00
N ASP A 139 4.58 -12.68 7.72
CA ASP A 139 4.52 -12.56 9.18
C ASP A 139 5.49 -11.51 9.77
N LEU A 140 5.58 -10.34 9.11
CA LEU A 140 6.24 -9.16 9.67
C LEU A 140 5.24 -8.25 10.40
N PRO A 141 5.68 -7.42 11.37
CA PRO A 141 4.84 -6.38 11.97
C PRO A 141 4.17 -5.53 10.89
N THR A 142 2.84 -5.59 10.85
CA THR A 142 2.05 -4.99 9.76
C THR A 142 0.87 -4.19 10.31
N ILE A 143 0.58 -3.04 9.70
CA ILE A 143 -0.60 -2.23 10.00
C ILE A 143 -1.30 -1.79 8.71
N VAL A 144 -2.63 -1.73 8.73
CA VAL A 144 -3.44 -1.27 7.59
C VAL A 144 -3.85 0.18 7.81
N VAL A 145 -3.67 1.01 6.78
CA VAL A 145 -4.23 2.36 6.71
C VAL A 145 -5.26 2.37 5.57
N SER A 146 -6.52 2.59 5.93
CA SER A 146 -7.60 2.67 4.96
C SER A 146 -7.62 4.04 4.28
N GLY A 147 -7.87 4.04 2.97
CA GLY A 147 -8.08 5.27 2.19
C GLY A 147 -9.30 6.08 2.62
N GLY A 148 -10.33 5.43 3.17
CA GLY A 148 -11.60 6.03 3.52
C GLY A 148 -12.63 6.08 2.37
N PRO A 149 -13.91 6.33 2.69
CA PRO A 149 -14.97 6.45 1.69
C PRO A 149 -14.95 7.82 1.00
N MET A 150 -15.61 7.88 -0.16
CA MET A 150 -15.93 9.15 -0.82
C MET A 150 -16.94 9.97 0.01
N LEU A 151 -16.96 11.28 -0.22
CA LEU A 151 -18.04 12.14 0.26
C LEU A 151 -19.38 11.78 -0.40
N ASN A 152 -20.49 12.18 0.21
CA ASN A 152 -21.82 11.96 -0.34
C ASN A 152 -21.98 12.66 -1.70
N GLY A 153 -22.42 11.90 -2.71
CA GLY A 153 -22.86 12.48 -3.98
C GLY A 153 -24.22 13.18 -3.81
N LYS A 154 -24.47 14.21 -4.61
CA LYS A 154 -25.75 14.93 -4.63
C LYS A 154 -26.33 14.98 -6.03
N PHE A 155 -27.60 14.59 -6.17
CA PHE A 155 -28.34 14.72 -7.42
C PHE A 155 -29.73 15.30 -7.12
N GLN A 156 -30.05 16.44 -7.75
CA GLN A 156 -31.34 17.15 -7.57
C GLN A 156 -31.70 17.39 -6.09
N GLY A 157 -30.72 17.82 -5.29
CA GLY A 157 -30.91 18.11 -3.86
C GLY A 157 -31.04 16.88 -2.95
N ARG A 158 -30.88 15.66 -3.48
CA ARG A 158 -30.91 14.41 -2.70
C ARG A 158 -29.54 13.76 -2.65
N ASP A 159 -29.27 13.04 -1.56
CA ASP A 159 -28.11 12.17 -1.45
C ASP A 159 -28.20 11.01 -2.43
N ILE A 160 -27.05 10.69 -3.04
CA ILE A 160 -26.88 9.47 -3.83
C ILE A 160 -25.70 8.64 -3.33
N GLY A 161 -25.90 7.32 -3.34
CA GLY A 161 -24.91 6.32 -2.94
C GLY A 161 -24.15 5.75 -4.14
N SER A 162 -22.82 5.67 -3.99
CA SER A 162 -21.93 5.02 -4.97
C SER A 162 -22.32 3.54 -5.15
N GLY A 163 -22.55 3.14 -6.40
CA GLY A 163 -22.99 1.78 -6.76
C GLY A 163 -24.51 1.59 -6.65
N THR A 164 -25.12 1.85 -5.49
CA THR A 164 -26.57 1.64 -5.28
C THR A 164 -27.43 2.41 -6.27
N ASP A 165 -27.14 3.70 -6.47
CA ASP A 165 -27.95 4.53 -7.35
C ASP A 165 -27.64 4.34 -8.83
N VAL A 166 -26.50 3.73 -9.17
CA VAL A 166 -26.23 3.30 -10.55
C VAL A 166 -27.27 2.27 -10.98
N TRP A 167 -27.59 1.29 -10.12
CA TRP A 167 -28.65 0.32 -10.39
C TRP A 167 -30.02 0.98 -10.47
N ARG A 168 -30.36 1.86 -9.52
CA ARG A 168 -31.64 2.58 -9.51
C ARG A 168 -31.84 3.39 -10.78
N PHE A 169 -30.85 4.21 -11.14
CA PHE A 169 -30.93 5.08 -12.32
C PHE A 169 -30.93 4.28 -13.63
N SER A 170 -30.23 3.14 -13.69
CA SER A 170 -30.31 2.25 -14.85
C SER A 170 -31.73 1.73 -15.07
N GLU A 171 -32.45 1.37 -14.01
CA GLU A 171 -33.85 0.92 -14.10
C GLU A 171 -34.82 2.06 -14.39
N ASP A 172 -34.60 3.25 -13.83
CA ASP A 172 -35.40 4.44 -14.16
C ASP A 172 -35.24 4.85 -15.64
N LEU A 173 -34.02 4.77 -16.18
CA LEU A 173 -33.76 5.00 -17.59
C LEU A 173 -34.48 3.97 -18.48
N ARG A 174 -34.40 2.68 -18.15
CA ARG A 174 -35.11 1.61 -18.87
C ARG A 174 -36.62 1.76 -18.83
N ALA A 175 -37.15 2.30 -17.74
CA ALA A 175 -38.57 2.57 -17.56
C ALA A 175 -39.03 3.91 -18.15
N GLY A 176 -38.14 4.70 -18.76
CA GLY A 176 -38.46 6.00 -19.34
C GLY A 176 -38.76 7.11 -18.31
N ARG A 177 -38.33 6.96 -17.06
CA ARG A 177 -38.48 7.95 -15.99
C ARG A 177 -37.31 8.92 -15.88
N MET A 178 -36.19 8.62 -16.54
CA MET A 178 -34.95 9.40 -16.56
C MET A 178 -34.35 9.37 -17.97
N SER A 179 -33.54 10.38 -18.32
CA SER A 179 -32.78 10.48 -19.58
C SER A 179 -31.30 10.70 -19.31
#